data_AF-A0A9D2QGB7-F1
#
_entry.id   AF-A0A9D2QGB7-F1
#
_cell.length_a   1.000
_cell.length_b   1.000
_cell.length_c   1.000
_cell.angle_alpha   90.00
_cell.angle_beta   90.00
_cell.angle_gamma   90.00
#
_symmetry.space_group_name_H-M   'P 1'
#
loop_
_entity.id
_entity.type
_entity.pdbx_description
1 polymer ?
#
loop_
_entity_poly.entity_id
_entity_poly.type
_entity_poly.pdbx_seq_one_letter_code
_entity_poly.pdbx_strand_id
1 'polypeptide(L)'
;MTFRTDDAMVELLPYGAVWVERDFPDANMLILPRVARVANTHWHSDHVGGNARFQQSGAEVFGAHGDADALRRADTHCCVAEYLDQPVPVYTVDHGIGDGDRVLLGDTEWTVVEVPGHTSGHLA
;
A
#
# COMPACT_ATOMS: atom_id res chain seq x y z
N MET A 1 -32.18 8.84 -0.73
CA MET A 1 -32.48 9.38 -2.07
C MET A 1 -31.65 8.58 -3.05
N THR A 2 -32.28 7.76 -3.90
CA THR A 2 -31.57 6.76 -4.71
C THR A 2 -31.39 7.29 -6.12
N PHE A 3 -30.15 7.37 -6.59
CA PHE A 3 -29.84 7.59 -8.01
C PHE A 3 -29.39 6.27 -8.61
N ARG A 4 -29.86 5.97 -9.82
CA ARG A 4 -29.56 4.74 -10.56
C ARG A 4 -28.57 5.11 -11.65
N THR A 5 -27.37 4.53 -11.61
CA THR A 5 -26.44 4.49 -12.74
C THR A 5 -25.99 3.05 -12.88
N ASP A 6 -26.47 2.42 -13.94
CA ASP A 6 -26.06 1.19 -14.61
C ASP A 6 -25.20 0.17 -13.83
N ASP A 7 -25.84 -0.95 -13.49
CA ASP A 7 -25.36 -2.30 -13.19
C ASP A 7 -24.32 -2.56 -12.08
N ALA A 8 -24.13 -1.65 -11.13
CA ALA A 8 -23.64 -2.01 -9.80
C ALA A 8 -24.51 -1.40 -8.70
N MET A 9 -25.06 -2.25 -7.84
CA MET A 9 -25.71 -1.81 -6.60
C MET A 9 -24.63 -1.30 -5.63
N VAL A 10 -24.28 -0.02 -5.73
CA VAL A 10 -23.46 0.65 -4.72
C VAL A 10 -24.39 1.07 -3.58
N GLU A 11 -24.45 0.27 -2.53
CA GLU A 11 -25.06 0.68 -1.27
C GLU A 11 -24.10 1.66 -0.58
N LEU A 12 -24.49 2.93 -0.50
CA LEU A 12 -23.80 3.91 0.35
C LEU A 12 -24.10 3.57 1.80
N LEU A 13 -23.08 3.16 2.56
CA LEU A 13 -23.22 2.91 3.99
C LEU A 13 -23.60 4.22 4.72
N PRO A 14 -24.44 4.15 5.77
CA PRO A 14 -24.89 5.32 6.49
C PRO A 14 -23.74 6.01 7.24
N TYR A 15 -23.86 7.33 7.40
CA TYR A 15 -22.94 8.16 8.15
C TYR A 15 -22.81 7.65 9.60
N GLY A 16 -21.62 7.22 9.99
CA GLY A 16 -21.36 6.56 11.28
C GLY A 16 -21.15 5.04 11.20
N ALA A 17 -21.03 4.46 10.01
CA ALA A 17 -20.59 3.08 9.87
C ALA A 17 -19.18 2.90 10.45
N VAL A 18 -19.06 2.02 11.44
CA VAL A 18 -17.76 1.58 11.99
C VAL A 18 -17.11 0.69 10.93
N TRP A 19 -15.84 0.95 10.61
CA TRP A 19 -15.00 0.01 9.86
C TRP A 19 -14.96 -1.31 10.63
N VAL A 20 -15.75 -2.28 10.19
CA VAL A 20 -15.48 -3.67 10.54
C VAL A 20 -14.29 -4.03 9.67
N GLU A 21 -13.12 -4.14 10.29
CA GLU A 21 -12.02 -4.90 9.73
C GLU A 21 -12.62 -6.27 9.37
N ARG A 22 -12.99 -6.46 8.10
CA ARG A 22 -13.26 -7.80 7.63
C ARG A 22 -11.88 -8.41 7.65
N ASP A 23 -11.61 -9.20 8.69
CA ASP A 23 -10.73 -10.34 8.54
C ASP A 23 -11.07 -10.91 7.18
N PHE A 24 -10.15 -10.77 6.22
CA PHE A 24 -10.25 -11.53 4.99
C PHE A 24 -10.40 -12.96 5.49
N PRO A 25 -11.59 -13.58 5.42
CA PRO A 25 -11.73 -14.91 5.94
C PRO A 25 -10.70 -15.73 5.18
N ASP A 26 -10.03 -16.64 5.88
CA ASP A 26 -9.04 -17.58 5.32
C ASP A 26 -9.56 -18.38 4.10
N ALA A 27 -10.83 -18.18 3.72
CA ALA A 27 -11.48 -18.52 2.46
C ALA A 27 -10.87 -17.80 1.25
N ASN A 28 -9.61 -18.14 0.93
CA ASN A 28 -8.98 -18.29 -0.39
C ASN A 28 -7.45 -18.10 -0.34
N MET A 29 -6.89 -17.75 0.82
CA MET A 29 -5.44 -17.77 1.05
C MET A 29 -4.84 -19.18 1.11
N LEU A 30 -5.67 -20.23 1.18
CA LEU A 30 -5.22 -21.62 1.25
C LEU A 30 -4.61 -22.19 -0.05
N ILE A 31 -4.63 -21.45 -1.18
CA ILE A 31 -3.98 -21.87 -2.44
C ILE A 31 -3.32 -20.70 -3.20
N LEU A 32 -3.02 -19.57 -2.55
CA LEU A 32 -2.19 -18.54 -3.18
C LEU A 32 -0.74 -18.72 -2.72
N PRO A 33 0.25 -18.70 -3.63
CA PRO A 33 1.65 -18.72 -3.22
C PRO A 33 1.93 -17.55 -2.29
N ARG A 34 2.72 -17.81 -1.26
CA ARG A 34 3.16 -16.79 -0.30
C ARG A 34 3.71 -15.57 -1.03
N VAL A 35 3.19 -14.38 -0.73
CA VAL A 35 3.74 -13.12 -1.23
C VAL A 35 5.13 -12.94 -0.62
N ALA A 36 6.16 -12.95 -1.47
CA ALA A 36 7.54 -12.80 -1.04
C ALA A 36 8.01 -11.35 -1.07
N ARG A 37 7.45 -10.52 -1.95
CA ARG A 37 7.86 -9.12 -2.17
C ARG A 37 6.65 -8.24 -2.45
N VAL A 38 6.67 -7.04 -1.90
CA VAL A 38 5.69 -5.97 -2.15
C VAL A 38 6.46 -4.75 -2.63
N ALA A 39 6.10 -4.20 -3.79
CA ALA A 39 6.64 -2.94 -4.28
C ALA A 39 5.57 -1.87 -4.24
N ASN A 40 5.83 -0.79 -3.50
CA ASN A 40 4.92 0.34 -3.41
C ASN A 40 5.21 1.36 -4.52
N THR A 41 4.14 1.91 -5.11
CA THR A 41 4.26 3.06 -6.01
C THR A 41 4.53 4.34 -5.23
N HIS A 42 3.77 4.58 -4.15
CA HIS A 42 3.99 5.68 -3.23
C HIS A 42 3.42 5.38 -1.85
N TRP A 43 3.84 6.16 -0.87
CA TRP A 43 3.57 5.98 0.55
C TRP A 43 2.16 6.27 1.10
N HIS A 44 1.14 6.67 0.31
CA HIS A 44 -0.16 7.01 0.90
C HIS A 44 -0.87 5.81 1.55
N SER A 45 -1.69 6.08 2.57
CA SER A 45 -2.35 5.06 3.40
C SER A 45 -3.16 4.03 2.63
N ASP A 46 -3.82 4.43 1.55
CA ASP A 46 -4.59 3.59 0.65
C ASP A 46 -3.73 2.67 -0.24
N HIS A 47 -2.43 2.92 -0.31
CA HIS A 47 -1.45 2.10 -1.01
C HIS A 47 -0.62 1.23 -0.06
N VAL A 48 -0.24 1.75 1.11
CA VAL A 48 0.73 1.08 2.01
C VAL A 48 0.11 0.45 3.25
N GLY A 49 -1.19 0.64 3.50
CA GLY A 49 -1.87 0.14 4.71
C GLY A 49 -1.74 -1.37 4.96
N GLY A 50 -1.49 -2.16 3.90
CA GLY A 50 -1.30 -3.62 4.00
C GLY A 50 0.13 -4.07 4.31
N ASN A 51 1.13 -3.19 4.26
CA ASN A 51 2.55 -3.59 4.27
C ASN A 51 2.96 -4.32 5.55
N ALA A 52 2.50 -3.86 6.71
CA ALA A 52 2.81 -4.52 7.98
C ALA A 52 2.32 -5.98 8.00
N ARG A 53 1.13 -6.27 7.44
CA ARG A 53 0.57 -7.63 7.37
C ARG A 53 1.40 -8.53 6.44
N PHE A 54 1.88 -8.00 5.31
CA PHE A 54 2.75 -8.75 4.41
C PHE A 54 4.14 -8.98 5.02
N GLN A 55 4.72 -7.99 5.71
CA GLN A 55 5.99 -8.16 6.44
C GLN A 55 5.88 -9.17 7.58
N GLN A 56 4.76 -9.22 8.31
CA GLN A 56 4.50 -10.26 9.32
C GLN A 56 4.46 -11.66 8.70
N SER A 57 4.08 -11.77 7.42
CA SER A 57 4.15 -13.01 6.63
C SER A 57 5.54 -13.25 6.02
N GLY A 58 6.48 -12.32 6.26
CA GLY A 58 7.89 -12.31 5.84
C GLY A 58 8.14 -11.82 4.42
N ALA A 59 7.23 -11.02 3.84
CA ALA A 59 7.49 -10.36 2.57
C ALA A 59 8.51 -9.21 2.75
N GLU A 60 9.36 -9.00 1.77
CA GLU A 60 10.24 -7.83 1.67
C GLU A 60 9.47 -6.65 1.05
N VAL A 61 9.59 -5.47 1.62
CA VAL A 61 8.92 -4.25 1.12
C VAL A 61 9.90 -3.36 0.38
N PHE A 62 9.56 -3.03 -0.85
CA PHE A 62 10.26 -2.09 -1.72
C PHE A 62 9.47 -0.77 -1.78
N GLY A 63 10.18 0.35 -1.80
CA GLY A 63 9.58 1.67 -1.93
C GLY A 63 10.63 2.72 -2.26
N ALA A 64 10.20 3.94 -2.55
CA ALA A 64 11.14 5.00 -2.91
C ALA A 64 12.12 5.31 -1.76
N HIS A 65 13.35 5.71 -2.10
CA HIS A 65 14.33 6.14 -1.11
C HIS A 65 13.78 7.21 -0.14
N GLY A 66 13.04 8.18 -0.68
CA GLY A 66 12.40 9.24 0.12
C GLY A 66 11.36 8.73 1.12
N ASP A 67 10.66 7.65 0.78
CA ASP A 67 9.63 7.05 1.63
C ASP A 67 10.27 6.29 2.80
N ALA A 68 11.33 5.51 2.51
CA ALA A 68 12.12 4.81 3.53
C ALA A 68 12.68 5.80 4.57
N ASP A 69 13.12 6.95 4.10
CA ASP A 69 13.62 8.06 4.92
C ASP A 69 12.54 8.66 5.84
N ALA A 70 11.34 8.88 5.32
CA ALA A 70 10.23 9.45 6.09
C ALA A 70 9.72 8.48 7.17
N LEU A 71 9.60 7.19 6.83
CA LEU A 71 9.25 6.14 7.79
C LEU A 71 10.28 6.01 8.91
N ARG A 72 11.59 6.04 8.59
CA ARG A 72 12.66 5.99 9.61
C ARG A 72 12.64 7.17 10.57
N ARG A 73 12.18 8.34 10.12
CA ARG A 73 12.03 9.53 10.96
C ARG A 73 10.73 9.55 11.78
N ALA A 74 9.87 8.54 11.62
CA ALA A 74 8.52 8.51 12.19
C ALA A 74 7.75 9.80 11.89
N ASP A 75 7.89 10.31 10.66
CA ASP A 75 7.23 11.53 10.22
C ASP A 75 5.71 11.36 10.35
N THR A 76 5.04 12.24 11.10
CA THR A 76 3.59 12.13 11.35
C THR A 76 2.76 12.50 10.13
N HIS A 77 3.34 13.23 9.18
CA HIS A 77 2.74 13.48 7.87
C HIS A 77 2.97 12.32 6.90
N CYS A 78 3.68 11.28 7.35
CA CYS A 78 3.87 10.08 6.58
C CYS A 78 2.57 9.40 6.22
N CYS A 79 2.49 8.99 4.95
CA CYS A 79 1.31 8.35 4.38
C CYS A 79 0.04 9.20 4.34
N VAL A 80 0.11 10.50 4.70
CA VAL A 80 -1.05 11.40 4.83
C VAL A 80 -2.10 10.84 5.82
N ALA A 81 -1.67 9.92 6.70
CA ALA A 81 -2.53 9.13 7.57
C ALA A 81 -3.30 10.02 8.56
N GLU A 82 -2.64 11.04 9.12
CA GLU A 82 -3.26 12.00 10.05
C GLU A 82 -4.31 12.87 9.36
N TYR A 83 -4.04 13.35 8.15
CA TYR A 83 -4.96 14.25 7.43
C TYR A 83 -6.21 13.52 6.93
N LEU A 84 -6.09 12.23 6.60
CA LEU A 84 -7.19 11.41 6.08
C LEU A 84 -7.91 10.58 7.15
N ASP A 85 -7.47 10.60 8.41
CA ASP A 85 -7.93 9.69 9.48
C ASP A 85 -7.85 8.21 9.04
N GLN A 86 -6.75 7.87 8.37
CA GLN A 86 -6.46 6.54 7.83
C GLN A 86 -5.13 6.04 8.41
N PRO A 87 -5.13 5.49 9.64
CA PRO A 87 -3.90 5.05 10.28
C PRO A 87 -3.25 3.91 9.50
N VAL A 88 -1.94 4.03 9.29
CA VAL A 88 -1.12 3.00 8.65
C VAL A 88 -0.37 2.22 9.74
N PRO A 89 -0.54 0.90 9.83
CA PRO A 89 0.26 0.07 10.75
C PRO A 89 1.75 0.22 10.45
N VAL A 90 2.59 0.22 11.50
CA VAL A 90 4.04 0.39 11.36
C VAL A 90 4.65 -0.72 10.51
N TYR A 91 5.44 -0.33 9.52
CA TYR A 91 6.19 -1.20 8.61
C TYR A 91 7.54 -0.55 8.25
N THR A 92 8.44 -1.29 7.62
CA THR A 92 9.71 -0.77 7.08
C THR A 92 9.74 -0.87 5.57
N VAL A 93 10.48 0.02 4.91
CA VAL A 93 10.94 -0.20 3.54
C VAL A 93 12.29 -0.91 3.64
N ASP A 94 12.30 -2.20 3.29
CA ASP A 94 13.48 -3.06 3.35
C ASP A 94 14.46 -2.74 2.21
N HIS A 95 13.93 -2.28 1.08
CA HIS A 95 14.68 -1.88 -0.10
C HIS A 95 14.21 -0.52 -0.62
N GLY A 96 15.05 0.51 -0.43
CA GLY A 96 14.89 1.79 -1.12
C GLY A 96 15.32 1.65 -2.58
N ILE A 97 14.46 2.07 -3.50
CA ILE A 97 14.67 2.02 -4.96
C ILE A 97 14.39 3.37 -5.60
N GLY A 98 14.95 3.61 -6.78
CA GLY A 98 14.79 4.86 -7.55
C GLY A 98 14.87 4.67 -9.07
N ASP A 99 14.89 5.77 -9.80
CA ASP A 99 14.80 5.78 -11.27
C ASP A 99 15.87 4.90 -11.94
N GLY A 100 15.44 4.04 -12.87
CA GLY A 100 16.31 3.15 -13.62
C GLY A 100 16.79 1.91 -12.87
N ASP A 101 16.49 1.76 -11.58
CA ASP A 101 16.78 0.54 -10.84
C ASP A 101 16.05 -0.67 -11.44
N ARG A 102 16.67 -1.85 -11.33
CA ARG A 102 16.07 -3.11 -11.77
C ARG A 102 15.72 -3.96 -10.56
N VAL A 103 14.44 -4.31 -10.43
CA VAL A 103 13.93 -5.11 -9.31
C VAL A 103 13.37 -6.43 -9.82
N LEU A 104 13.75 -7.52 -9.16
CA LEU A 104 13.21 -8.84 -9.46
C LEU A 104 11.96 -9.09 -8.59
N LEU A 105 10.80 -9.17 -9.22
CA LEU A 105 9.54 -9.52 -8.56
C LEU A 105 9.07 -10.88 -9.09
N GLY A 106 9.26 -11.93 -8.28
CA GLY A 106 9.10 -13.31 -8.73
C GLY A 106 10.21 -13.71 -9.69
N ASP A 107 9.85 -14.11 -10.90
CA ASP A 107 10.76 -14.46 -11.99
C ASP A 107 10.90 -13.33 -13.04
N THR A 108 10.24 -12.20 -12.82
CA THR A 108 10.19 -11.09 -13.77
C THR A 108 11.01 -9.91 -13.26
N GLU A 109 11.88 -9.38 -14.11
CA GLU A 109 12.65 -8.16 -13.84
C GLU A 109 11.86 -6.93 -14.29
N TRP A 110 11.70 -5.97 -13.39
CA TRP A 110 11.01 -4.70 -13.61
C TRP A 110 12.02 -3.57 -13.59
N THR A 111 11.77 -2.53 -14.37
CA THR A 111 12.55 -1.29 -14.33
C THR A 111 11.70 -0.24 -13.62
N VAL A 112 12.30 0.38 -12.60
CA VAL A 112 11.65 1.44 -11.84
C VAL A 112 11.72 2.75 -12.63
N VAL A 113 10.60 3.46 -12.71
CA VAL A 113 10.54 4.81 -13.28
C VAL A 113 10.06 5.78 -12.22
N GLU A 114 10.84 6.81 -11.93
CA GLU A 114 10.37 7.89 -11.06
C GLU A 114 9.40 8.79 -11.82
N VAL A 115 8.22 8.98 -11.23
CA VAL A 115 7.13 9.80 -11.78
C VAL A 115 6.61 10.78 -10.73
N PRO A 116 7.47 11.67 -10.19
CA PRO A 116 7.11 12.56 -9.10
C PRO A 116 5.96 13.49 -9.50
N GLY A 117 5.11 13.82 -8.53
CA GLY A 117 3.98 14.71 -8.74
C GLY A 117 2.97 14.55 -7.61
N HIS A 118 2.16 13.49 -7.68
CA HIS A 118 1.21 13.14 -6.62
C HIS A 118 1.90 12.96 -5.26
N THR A 119 3.06 12.30 -5.26
CA THR A 119 4.04 12.36 -4.17
C THR A 119 5.42 12.65 -4.76
N SER A 120 6.35 13.14 -3.93
CA SER A 120 7.71 13.44 -4.40
C SER A 120 8.52 12.18 -4.76
N GLY A 121 8.18 11.03 -4.15
CA GLY A 121 8.83 9.74 -4.39
C GLY A 121 8.03 8.77 -5.26
N HIS A 122 7.02 9.22 -6.00
CA HIS A 122 6.16 8.29 -6.73
C HIS A 122 6.93 7.48 -7.79
N LEU A 123 6.73 6.16 -7.78
CA LEU A 123 7.34 5.19 -8.69
C LEU A 123 6.27 4.55 -9.61
N ALA A 124 6.70 4.15 -10.80
CA ALA A 124 5.95 3.35 -11.77
C ALA A 124 6.78 2.17 -12.27
#